data_AF-A0A061A2H0-F1
#
_entry.id   AF-A0A061A2H0-F1
#
_cell.length_a   1.000
_cell.length_b   1.000
_cell.length_c   1.000
_cell.angle_alpha   90.00
_cell.angle_beta   90.00
_cell.angle_gamma   90.00
#
_symmetry.space_group_name_H-M   'P 1'
#
loop_
_entity.id
_entity.type
_entity.pdbx_description
1 polymer ?
#
loop_
_entity_poly.entity_id
_entity_poly.type
_entity_poly.pdbx_seq_one_letter_code
_entity_poly.pdbx_strand_id
1 'polypeptide(L)'
;MFYLFYLPPLSVSLRLSVSLLPLPAPPPRENILKTAKALVEDTKMLVSGAASGQDKLAQAAQSSAKTITQLTDVVKLGAASVGSDDPETQVVLINAVKDVAKALAELIGATKCAAGKAADDPSMYQLKSAAKVMVTNVTSLLKTVKAVEDEATRGTRALEATIECIKQELTVSSHL
;
A
#
# COMPACT_ATOMS: atom_id res chain seq x y z
N MET A 1 53.27 37.30 3.04
CA MET A 1 52.02 38.05 2.80
C MET A 1 51.04 37.11 2.09
N PHE A 2 50.14 36.54 2.90
CA PHE A 2 48.80 36.03 2.62
C PHE A 2 48.50 35.14 1.40
N TYR A 3 48.19 33.88 1.74
CA TYR A 3 47.29 32.94 1.07
C TYR A 3 46.09 33.62 0.38
N LEU A 4 45.89 33.38 -0.92
CA LEU A 4 44.57 33.49 -1.55
C LEU A 4 44.04 32.09 -1.86
N PHE A 5 42.97 31.74 -1.16
CA PHE A 5 42.24 30.49 -1.22
C PHE A 5 41.72 30.16 -2.63
N TYR A 6 42.01 28.94 -3.07
CA TYR A 6 41.30 28.28 -4.17
C TYR A 6 39.92 27.84 -3.62
N LEU A 7 38.87 28.62 -3.87
CA LEU A 7 37.50 28.27 -3.49
C LEU A 7 36.94 27.30 -4.54
N PRO A 8 36.62 26.04 -4.20
CA PRO A 8 36.00 25.12 -5.15
C PRO A 8 34.57 25.58 -5.48
N PRO A 9 34.02 25.22 -6.66
CA PRO A 9 32.70 25.64 -7.09
C PRO A 9 31.61 25.09 -6.15
N LEU A 10 30.78 25.99 -5.60
CA LEU A 10 29.65 25.72 -4.70
C LEU A 10 28.62 24.69 -5.22
N SER A 11 28.67 24.32 -6.51
CA SER A 11 27.65 23.51 -7.18
C SER A 11 27.69 22.01 -6.84
N VAL A 12 28.84 21.48 -6.40
CA VAL A 12 28.96 20.05 -6.05
C VAL A 12 28.59 19.80 -4.58
N SER A 13 28.90 20.75 -3.70
CA SER A 13 28.60 20.64 -2.27
C SER A 13 27.10 20.74 -1.97
N LEU A 14 26.35 21.56 -2.71
CA LEU A 14 24.89 21.64 -2.55
C LEU A 14 24.18 20.35 -3.00
N ARG A 15 24.76 19.63 -3.97
CA ARG A 15 24.23 18.33 -4.44
C ARG A 15 24.41 17.21 -3.42
N LEU A 16 25.45 17.26 -2.59
CA LEU A 16 25.61 16.31 -1.48
C LEU A 16 24.73 16.65 -0.27
N SER A 17 24.51 17.94 0.02
CA SER A 17 23.66 18.36 1.15
C SER A 17 22.18 18.07 0.95
N VAL A 18 21.69 18.02 -0.30
CA VAL A 18 20.30 17.66 -0.61
C VAL A 18 20.04 16.16 -0.44
N SER A 19 21.06 15.31 -0.57
CA SER A 19 20.95 13.85 -0.43
C SER A 19 20.87 13.38 1.04
N LEU A 20 20.98 14.28 2.01
CA LEU A 20 20.91 13.97 3.45
C LEU A 20 19.61 14.41 4.12
N LEU A 21 18.65 14.96 3.37
CA LEU A 21 17.29 15.09 3.89
C LEU A 21 16.78 13.68 4.19
N PRO A 22 16.32 13.40 5.43
CA PRO A 22 15.63 12.16 5.72
C PRO A 22 14.54 12.01 4.65
N LEU A 23 14.66 10.98 3.81
CA LEU A 23 13.58 10.57 2.92
C LEU A 23 12.32 10.54 3.80
N PRO A 24 11.20 11.14 3.37
CA PRO A 24 9.96 11.06 4.12
C PRO A 24 9.77 9.59 4.49
N ALA A 25 9.78 9.30 5.80
CA ALA A 25 9.72 7.93 6.29
C ALA A 25 8.59 7.23 5.53
N PRO A 26 8.82 6.02 4.99
CA PRO A 26 7.78 5.29 4.27
C PRO A 26 6.51 5.36 5.11
N PRO A 27 5.33 5.70 4.53
CA PRO A 27 4.11 5.56 5.29
C PRO A 27 4.12 4.12 5.82
N PRO A 28 3.90 3.91 7.13
CA PRO A 28 4.07 2.58 7.67
C PRO A 28 3.11 1.70 6.90
N ARG A 29 3.64 0.65 6.25
CA ARG A 29 2.88 -0.40 5.56
C ARG A 29 1.64 -0.83 6.36
N GLU A 30 1.76 -0.80 7.68
CA GLU A 30 0.67 -0.94 8.63
C GLU A 30 -0.57 -0.09 8.32
N ASN A 31 -0.41 1.16 7.90
CA ASN A 31 -1.49 2.04 7.45
C ASN A 31 -2.18 1.49 6.19
N ILE A 32 -1.42 0.97 5.21
CA ILE A 32 -2.00 0.33 4.02
C ILE A 32 -2.82 -0.89 4.45
N LEU A 33 -2.25 -1.75 5.29
CA LEU A 33 -2.92 -2.95 5.80
C LEU A 33 -4.18 -2.61 6.60
N LYS A 34 -4.11 -1.60 7.48
CA LYS A 34 -5.22 -1.15 8.32
C LYS A 34 -6.36 -0.59 7.47
N THR A 35 -6.06 0.26 6.50
CA THR A 35 -7.08 0.85 5.62
C THR A 35 -7.66 -0.19 4.65
N ALA A 36 -6.84 -1.10 4.13
CA ALA A 36 -7.33 -2.21 3.30
C ALA A 36 -8.27 -3.14 4.09
N LYS A 37 -7.97 -3.44 5.35
CA LYS A 37 -8.88 -4.20 6.24
C LYS A 37 -10.18 -3.45 6.49
N ALA A 38 -10.12 -2.14 6.75
CA ALA A 38 -11.31 -1.32 6.89
C ALA A 38 -12.20 -1.39 5.64
N LEU A 39 -11.58 -1.42 4.45
CA LEU A 39 -12.30 -1.53 3.18
C LEU A 39 -13.00 -2.89 2.97
N VAL A 40 -12.44 -3.96 3.54
CA VAL A 40 -13.11 -5.28 3.58
C VAL A 40 -14.35 -5.22 4.47
N GLU A 41 -14.28 -4.55 5.61
CA GLU A 41 -15.45 -4.36 6.48
C GLU A 41 -16.51 -3.47 5.81
N ASP A 42 -16.09 -2.39 5.16
CA ASP A 42 -16.96 -1.54 4.34
C ASP A 42 -17.68 -2.34 3.23
N THR A 43 -16.97 -3.26 2.57
CA THR A 43 -17.55 -4.18 1.57
C THR A 43 -18.67 -5.05 2.17
N LYS A 44 -18.48 -5.58 3.38
CA LYS A 44 -19.51 -6.35 4.08
C LYS A 44 -20.71 -5.48 4.46
N MET A 45 -20.46 -4.25 4.90
CA MET A 45 -21.51 -3.28 5.23
C MET A 45 -22.32 -2.87 4.00
N LEU A 46 -21.69 -2.72 2.84
CA LEU A 46 -22.40 -2.47 1.57
C LEU A 46 -23.34 -3.63 1.22
N VAL A 47 -22.83 -4.86 1.23
CA VAL A 47 -23.62 -6.05 0.88
C VAL A 47 -24.80 -6.26 1.83
N SER A 48 -24.58 -6.11 3.14
CA SER A 48 -25.67 -6.21 4.13
C SER A 48 -26.62 -5.01 4.10
N GLY A 49 -26.11 -3.82 3.75
CA GLY A 49 -26.88 -2.59 3.58
C GLY A 49 -27.92 -2.67 2.48
N ALA A 50 -27.64 -3.38 1.37
CA ALA A 50 -28.60 -3.61 0.28
C ALA A 50 -29.93 -4.23 0.77
N ALA A 51 -29.85 -5.13 1.77
CA ALA A 51 -31.02 -5.79 2.36
C ALA A 51 -31.60 -5.04 3.57
N SER A 52 -30.82 -4.14 4.20
CA SER A 52 -31.16 -3.55 5.50
C SER A 52 -31.76 -2.14 5.43
N GLY A 53 -31.75 -1.50 4.27
CA GLY A 53 -32.38 -0.18 4.05
C GLY A 53 -31.42 0.91 3.58
N GLN A 54 -32.00 1.97 3.01
CA GLN A 54 -31.28 3.01 2.27
C GLN A 54 -30.32 3.84 3.13
N ASP A 55 -30.67 4.13 4.39
CA ASP A 55 -29.79 4.89 5.31
C ASP A 55 -28.49 4.15 5.62
N LYS A 56 -28.59 2.85 5.96
CA LYS A 56 -27.42 2.00 6.21
C LYS A 56 -26.57 1.85 4.96
N LEU A 57 -27.20 1.71 3.80
CA LEU A 57 -26.50 1.66 2.52
C LEU A 57 -25.76 2.98 2.23
N ALA A 58 -26.39 4.12 2.43
CA ALA A 58 -25.77 5.43 2.22
C ALA A 58 -24.55 5.63 3.13
N GLN A 59 -24.69 5.27 4.41
CA GLN A 59 -23.58 5.30 5.37
C GLN A 59 -22.43 4.37 4.95
N ALA A 60 -22.74 3.14 4.53
CA ALA A 60 -21.74 2.18 4.07
C ALA A 60 -21.00 2.69 2.81
N ALA A 61 -21.73 3.25 1.84
CA ALA A 61 -21.15 3.84 0.63
C ALA A 61 -20.25 5.04 0.95
N GLN A 62 -20.68 5.91 1.86
CA GLN A 62 -19.89 7.06 2.29
C GLN A 62 -18.60 6.63 3.03
N SER A 63 -18.73 5.66 3.94
CA SER A 63 -17.57 5.06 4.64
C SER A 63 -16.58 4.49 3.63
N SER A 64 -17.08 3.67 2.70
CA SER A 64 -16.26 3.06 1.64
C SER A 64 -15.53 4.09 0.79
N ALA A 65 -16.21 5.17 0.39
CA ALA A 65 -15.63 6.26 -0.42
C ALA A 65 -14.51 7.00 0.33
N LYS A 66 -14.67 7.20 1.64
CA LYS A 66 -13.62 7.76 2.49
C LYS A 66 -12.43 6.81 2.62
N THR A 67 -12.70 5.54 2.87
CA THR A 67 -11.66 4.51 3.04
C THR A 67 -10.84 4.31 1.77
N ILE A 68 -11.46 4.29 0.57
CA ILE A 68 -10.70 4.15 -0.69
C ILE A 68 -9.82 5.36 -0.98
N THR A 69 -10.27 6.56 -0.62
CA THR A 69 -9.47 7.79 -0.76
C THR A 69 -8.24 7.70 0.12
N GLN A 70 -8.43 7.35 1.41
CA GLN A 70 -7.33 7.13 2.34
C GLN A 70 -6.38 6.03 1.87
N LEU A 71 -6.91 4.90 1.37
CA LEU A 71 -6.12 3.78 0.87
C LEU A 71 -5.26 4.22 -0.32
N THR A 72 -5.84 4.99 -1.23
CA THR A 72 -5.14 5.54 -2.40
C THR A 72 -3.99 6.44 -1.98
N ASP A 73 -4.20 7.31 -0.99
CA ASP A 73 -3.17 8.22 -0.51
C ASP A 73 -2.02 7.47 0.18
N VAL A 74 -2.32 6.52 1.06
CA VAL A 74 -1.27 5.74 1.74
C VAL A 74 -0.53 4.80 0.79
N VAL A 75 -1.17 4.28 -0.25
CA VAL A 75 -0.49 3.49 -1.30
C VAL A 75 0.39 4.36 -2.19
N LYS A 76 -0.03 5.58 -2.54
CA LYS A 76 0.81 6.53 -3.29
C LYS A 76 2.07 6.89 -2.52
N LEU A 77 1.93 7.20 -1.23
CA LEU A 77 3.06 7.44 -0.35
C LEU A 77 3.94 6.17 -0.23
N GLY A 78 3.33 4.99 -0.18
CA GLY A 78 4.05 3.71 -0.10
C GLY A 78 4.87 3.46 -1.36
N ALA A 79 4.29 3.69 -2.54
CA ALA A 79 5.00 3.61 -3.81
C ALA A 79 6.15 4.62 -3.88
N ALA A 80 5.93 5.88 -3.47
CA ALA A 80 7.01 6.89 -3.44
C ALA A 80 8.19 6.47 -2.55
N SER A 81 7.91 5.73 -1.46
CA SER A 81 8.92 5.27 -0.52
C SER A 81 9.79 4.10 -1.02
N VAL A 82 9.34 3.38 -2.05
CA VAL A 82 10.16 2.35 -2.72
C VAL A 82 11.40 2.98 -3.38
N GLY A 83 11.34 4.26 -3.73
CA GLY A 83 12.45 4.98 -4.36
C GLY A 83 12.47 4.80 -5.88
N SER A 84 13.10 5.75 -6.58
CA SER A 84 13.09 5.84 -8.04
C SER A 84 13.84 4.70 -8.75
N ASP A 85 14.60 3.90 -8.01
CA ASP A 85 15.41 2.81 -8.55
C ASP A 85 14.61 1.53 -8.83
N ASP A 86 13.37 1.44 -8.33
CA ASP A 86 12.44 0.33 -8.63
C ASP A 86 11.07 0.86 -9.10
N PRO A 87 11.01 1.45 -10.31
CA PRO A 87 9.78 2.03 -10.86
C PRO A 87 8.73 0.96 -11.18
N GLU A 88 9.13 -0.29 -11.42
CA GLU A 88 8.22 -1.39 -11.72
C GLU A 88 7.35 -1.70 -10.50
N THR A 89 7.96 -1.86 -9.33
CA THR A 89 7.24 -2.05 -8.07
C THR A 89 6.30 -0.89 -7.75
N GLN A 90 6.73 0.36 -8.00
CA GLN A 90 5.86 1.53 -7.83
C GLN A 90 4.61 1.42 -8.70
N VAL A 91 4.77 1.10 -9.98
CA VAL A 91 3.67 0.96 -10.94
C VAL A 91 2.71 -0.15 -10.52
N VAL A 92 3.23 -1.30 -10.07
CA VAL A 92 2.40 -2.42 -9.60
C VAL A 92 1.57 -2.03 -8.38
N LEU A 93 2.15 -1.37 -7.38
CA LEU A 93 1.42 -0.86 -6.21
C LEU A 93 0.30 0.11 -6.59
N ILE A 94 0.61 1.08 -7.46
CA ILE A 94 -0.34 2.08 -7.92
C ILE A 94 -1.46 1.45 -8.75
N ASN A 95 -1.16 0.47 -9.59
CA ASN A 95 -2.18 -0.23 -10.37
C ASN A 95 -3.06 -1.10 -9.48
N ALA A 96 -2.49 -1.77 -8.47
CA ALA A 96 -3.26 -2.56 -7.52
C ALA A 96 -4.32 -1.71 -6.79
N VAL A 97 -3.99 -0.49 -6.32
CA VAL A 97 -4.98 0.37 -5.67
C VAL A 97 -6.00 0.97 -6.66
N LYS A 98 -5.61 1.22 -7.91
CA LYS A 98 -6.57 1.63 -8.96
C LYS A 98 -7.60 0.55 -9.23
N ASP A 99 -7.20 -0.71 -9.26
CA ASP A 99 -8.11 -1.82 -9.51
C ASP A 99 -9.06 -2.06 -8.32
N VAL A 100 -8.57 -1.86 -7.09
CA VAL A 100 -9.43 -1.80 -5.90
C VAL A 100 -10.46 -0.65 -6.00
N ALA A 101 -10.05 0.54 -6.45
CA ALA A 101 -10.96 1.67 -6.59
C ALA A 101 -12.06 1.43 -7.64
N LYS A 102 -11.71 0.82 -8.78
CA LYS A 102 -12.68 0.42 -9.82
C LYS A 102 -13.67 -0.62 -9.28
N ALA A 103 -13.14 -1.68 -8.65
CA ALA A 103 -13.97 -2.74 -8.08
C ALA A 103 -14.94 -2.20 -7.01
N LEU A 104 -14.52 -1.20 -6.22
CA LEU A 104 -15.40 -0.56 -5.26
C LEU A 104 -16.51 0.24 -5.94
N ALA A 105 -16.20 0.99 -6.99
CA ALA A 105 -17.21 1.75 -7.74
C ALA A 105 -18.27 0.82 -8.35
N GLU A 106 -17.84 -0.30 -8.92
CA GLU A 106 -18.73 -1.36 -9.42
C GLU A 106 -19.58 -1.97 -8.30
N LEU A 107 -18.97 -2.27 -7.14
CA LEU A 107 -19.68 -2.79 -5.98
C LEU A 107 -20.77 -1.82 -5.50
N ILE A 108 -20.45 -0.52 -5.35
CA ILE A 108 -21.43 0.49 -4.95
C ILE A 108 -22.58 0.56 -5.97
N GLY A 109 -22.26 0.52 -7.26
CA GLY A 109 -23.25 0.46 -8.34
C GLY A 109 -24.17 -0.76 -8.23
N ALA A 110 -23.59 -1.96 -8.08
CA ALA A 110 -24.34 -3.20 -7.92
C ALA A 110 -25.20 -3.19 -6.65
N THR A 111 -24.68 -2.64 -5.55
CA THR A 111 -25.40 -2.51 -4.28
C THR A 111 -26.62 -1.60 -4.43
N LYS A 112 -26.48 -0.46 -5.12
CA LYS A 112 -27.60 0.42 -5.46
C LYS A 112 -28.66 -0.29 -6.30
N CYS A 113 -28.24 -1.07 -7.29
CA CYS A 113 -29.16 -1.83 -8.14
C CYS A 113 -29.90 -2.95 -7.40
N ALA A 114 -29.29 -3.50 -6.34
CA ALA A 114 -29.83 -4.58 -5.53
C ALA A 114 -30.66 -4.11 -4.33
N ALA A 115 -30.55 -2.82 -3.95
CA ALA A 115 -31.18 -2.28 -2.76
C ALA A 115 -32.71 -2.47 -2.77
N GLY A 116 -33.24 -3.06 -1.70
CA GLY A 116 -34.69 -3.26 -1.51
C GLY A 116 -35.31 -4.37 -2.37
N LYS A 117 -34.50 -5.15 -3.10
CA LYS A 117 -34.98 -6.26 -3.92
C LYS A 117 -34.97 -7.60 -3.20
N ALA A 118 -35.72 -8.55 -3.72
CA ALA A 118 -35.78 -9.92 -3.21
C ALA A 118 -34.44 -10.67 -3.42
N ALA A 119 -34.17 -11.67 -2.59
CA ALA A 119 -32.89 -12.38 -2.56
C ALA A 119 -32.57 -13.19 -3.84
N ASP A 120 -33.59 -13.52 -4.61
CA ASP A 120 -33.56 -14.23 -5.90
C ASP A 120 -33.53 -13.29 -7.11
N ASP A 121 -33.54 -11.96 -6.90
CA ASP A 121 -33.43 -11.00 -7.99
C ASP A 121 -32.03 -11.08 -8.68
N PRO A 122 -31.95 -11.02 -10.02
CA PRO A 122 -30.70 -11.01 -10.78
C PRO A 122 -29.64 -10.03 -10.25
N SER A 123 -30.04 -8.86 -9.75
CA SER A 123 -29.13 -7.85 -9.19
C SER A 123 -28.47 -8.29 -7.88
N MET A 124 -29.10 -9.16 -7.08
CA MET A 124 -28.48 -9.74 -5.88
C MET A 124 -27.33 -10.69 -6.25
N TYR A 125 -27.42 -11.38 -7.39
CA TYR A 125 -26.30 -12.18 -7.92
C TYR A 125 -25.16 -11.29 -8.40
N GLN A 126 -25.47 -10.19 -9.08
CA GLN A 126 -24.46 -9.20 -9.49
C GLN A 126 -23.76 -8.57 -8.29
N LEU A 127 -24.49 -8.22 -7.23
CA LEU A 127 -23.93 -7.73 -5.97
C LEU A 127 -22.94 -8.73 -5.36
N LYS A 128 -23.31 -10.01 -5.26
CA LYS A 128 -22.40 -11.06 -4.75
C LYS A 128 -21.15 -11.20 -5.61
N SER A 129 -21.29 -11.13 -6.93
CA SER A 129 -20.17 -11.17 -7.87
C SER A 129 -19.22 -9.97 -7.67
N ALA A 130 -19.78 -8.75 -7.62
CA ALA A 130 -19.01 -7.53 -7.41
C ALA A 130 -18.29 -7.54 -6.06
N ALA A 131 -18.94 -8.03 -5.00
CA ALA A 131 -18.33 -8.16 -3.68
C ALA A 131 -17.13 -9.14 -3.69
N LYS A 132 -17.26 -10.26 -4.41
CA LYS A 132 -16.15 -11.20 -4.60
C LYS A 132 -14.99 -10.55 -5.34
N VAL A 133 -15.26 -9.86 -6.44
CA VAL A 133 -14.24 -9.12 -7.21
C VAL A 133 -13.54 -8.10 -6.32
N MET A 134 -14.28 -7.36 -5.50
CA MET A 134 -13.73 -6.39 -4.55
C MET A 134 -12.75 -7.04 -3.56
N VAL A 135 -13.17 -8.13 -2.89
CA VAL A 135 -12.30 -8.86 -1.93
C VAL A 135 -11.07 -9.44 -2.62
N THR A 136 -11.21 -9.96 -3.84
CA THR A 136 -10.07 -10.45 -4.63
C THR A 136 -9.07 -9.33 -4.90
N ASN A 137 -9.53 -8.15 -5.34
CA ASN A 137 -8.66 -7.01 -5.61
C ASN A 137 -7.93 -6.53 -4.34
N VAL A 138 -8.64 -6.43 -3.21
CA VAL A 138 -8.01 -6.09 -1.92
C VAL A 138 -6.96 -7.14 -1.53
N THR A 139 -7.26 -8.42 -1.70
CA THR A 139 -6.30 -9.50 -1.42
C THR A 139 -5.05 -9.40 -2.30
N SER A 140 -5.22 -9.11 -3.59
CA SER A 140 -4.10 -8.91 -4.53
C SER A 140 -3.24 -7.70 -4.15
N LEU A 141 -3.86 -6.60 -3.72
CA LEU A 141 -3.13 -5.44 -3.18
C LEU A 141 -2.31 -5.83 -1.94
N LEU A 142 -2.91 -6.56 -0.98
CA LEU A 142 -2.20 -7.01 0.23
C LEU A 142 -1.01 -7.92 -0.09
N LYS A 143 -1.14 -8.82 -1.08
CA LYS A 143 -0.04 -9.65 -1.56
C LYS A 143 1.09 -8.82 -2.18
N THR A 144 0.73 -7.82 -2.99
CA THR A 144 1.68 -6.89 -3.59
C THR A 144 2.46 -6.15 -2.50
N VAL A 145 1.75 -5.54 -1.55
CA VAL A 145 2.35 -4.81 -0.42
C VAL A 145 3.31 -5.69 0.39
N LYS A 146 2.95 -6.97 0.59
CA LYS A 146 3.83 -7.94 1.25
C LYS A 146 5.09 -8.24 0.43
N ALA A 147 4.96 -8.46 -0.87
CA ALA A 147 6.12 -8.73 -1.73
C ALA A 147 7.13 -7.57 -1.69
N VAL A 148 6.63 -6.33 -1.67
CA VAL A 148 7.47 -5.13 -1.55
C VAL A 148 8.20 -5.07 -0.20
N GLU A 149 7.54 -5.44 0.90
CA GLU A 149 8.19 -5.53 2.22
C GLU A 149 9.27 -6.61 2.26
N ASP A 150 8.98 -7.78 1.71
CA ASP A 150 9.89 -8.91 1.72
C ASP A 150 11.19 -8.56 0.95
N GLU A 151 11.09 -7.77 -0.12
CA GLU A 151 12.23 -7.27 -0.89
C GLU A 151 12.98 -6.15 -0.15
N ALA A 152 12.27 -5.17 0.42
CA ALA A 152 12.89 -4.08 1.18
C ALA A 152 13.71 -4.56 2.38
N THR A 153 13.30 -5.68 3.00
CA THR A 153 14.00 -6.29 4.15
C THR A 153 15.05 -7.33 3.74
N ARG A 154 15.15 -7.70 2.46
CA ARG A 154 16.09 -8.72 1.98
C ARG A 154 17.54 -8.30 2.19
N GLY A 155 17.90 -7.07 1.83
CA GLY A 155 19.25 -6.52 1.99
C GLY A 155 19.68 -6.44 3.45
N THR A 156 18.79 -5.97 4.33
CA THR A 156 19.03 -5.91 5.79
C THR A 156 19.33 -7.30 6.36
N ARG A 157 18.50 -8.30 6.03
CA ARG A 157 18.70 -9.69 6.49
C ARG A 157 20.00 -10.29 5.97
N ALA A 158 20.37 -10.00 4.72
CA ALA A 158 21.63 -10.47 4.14
C ALA A 158 22.84 -9.85 4.85
N LEU A 159 22.76 -8.57 5.22
CA LEU A 159 23.82 -7.90 5.98
C LEU A 159 23.94 -8.47 7.40
N GLU A 160 22.82 -8.68 8.10
CA GLU A 160 22.80 -9.32 9.43
C GLU A 160 23.42 -10.73 9.38
N ALA A 161 23.07 -11.53 8.39
CA ALA A 161 23.67 -12.85 8.18
C ALA A 161 25.18 -12.78 7.91
N THR A 162 25.63 -11.77 7.17
CA THR A 162 27.06 -11.54 6.88
C THR A 162 27.82 -11.16 8.16
N ILE A 163 27.24 -10.29 9.00
CA ILE A 163 27.82 -9.89 10.29
C ILE A 163 27.95 -11.11 11.21
N GLU A 164 26.93 -11.93 11.31
CA GLU A 164 26.97 -13.15 12.12
C GLU A 164 28.01 -14.16 11.62
N CYS A 165 28.13 -14.33 10.30
CA CYS A 165 29.17 -15.14 9.69
C CYS A 165 30.58 -14.65 10.07
N ILE A 166 30.83 -13.34 9.98
CA ILE A 166 32.13 -12.75 10.37
C ILE A 166 32.44 -13.00 11.86
N LYS A 167 31.45 -12.84 12.75
CA LYS A 167 31.64 -13.11 14.19
C LYS A 167 31.99 -14.57 14.47
N GLN A 168 31.34 -15.50 13.76
CA GLN A 168 31.63 -16.93 13.88
C GLN A 168 33.05 -17.25 13.44
N GLU A 169 33.48 -16.75 12.28
CA GLU A 169 34.84 -16.95 11.78
C GLU A 169 35.92 -16.35 12.71
N LEU A 170 35.67 -15.18 13.30
CA LEU A 170 36.55 -14.58 14.30
C LEU A 170 36.64 -15.43 15.58
N THR A 171 35.52 -16.00 16.02
CA THR A 171 35.48 -16.89 17.19
C THR A 171 36.29 -18.15 16.93
N VAL A 172 36.09 -18.80 15.77
CA VAL A 172 36.86 -19.97 15.35
C VAL A 172 38.35 -19.66 15.26
N SER A 173 38.71 -18.52 14.64
CA SER A 173 40.10 -18.08 14.51
C SER A 173 40.78 -17.78 15.85
N SER A 174 40.01 -17.40 16.88
CA SER A 174 40.55 -17.16 18.23
C SER A 174 40.78 -18.43 19.05
N HIS A 175 40.32 -19.59 18.56
CA HIS A 175 40.51 -20.91 19.19
C HIS A 175 41.54 -21.79 18.47
N LEU A 176 42.17 -21.27 17.42
CA LEU A 176 43.30 -21.88 16.69
C LEU A 176 44.62 -21.23 17.14
#